data_AF-A0A5K0WE89-F1
#
_entry.id   AF-A0A5K0WE89-F1
#
_cell.length_a   1.000
_cell.length_b   1.000
_cell.length_c   1.000
_cell.angle_alpha   90.00
_cell.angle_beta   90.00
_cell.angle_gamma   90.00
#
_symmetry.space_group_name_H-M   'P 1'
#
loop_
_entity.id
_entity.type
_entity.pdbx_description
1 polymer ?
#
loop_
_entity_poly.entity_id
_entity_poly.type
_entity_poly.pdbx_seq_one_letter_code
_entity_poly.pdbx_strand_id
1 'polypeptide(L)' 'VPRDKDELHDLQERLTKRFPIDAYNKARMELDPNKILSNGMLEKLFPSDSI' A
#
# COMPACT_ATOMS: atom_id res chain seq x y z
N VAL A 1 -4.43 -4.82 13.11
CA VAL A 1 -3.26 -4.22 12.43
C VAL A 1 -2.08 -5.11 12.76
N PRO A 2 -1.39 -5.68 11.75
CA PRO A 2 -0.23 -6.53 12.00
C PRO A 2 0.78 -5.74 12.83
N ARG A 3 1.24 -6.33 13.93
CA ARG A 3 2.15 -5.67 14.89
C ARG A 3 3.61 -5.98 14.55
N ASP A 4 3.86 -7.08 13.85
CA ASP A 4 5.18 -7.54 13.43
C ASP A 4 5.52 -7.18 11.99
N LYS A 5 6.79 -6.84 11.77
CA LYS A 5 7.32 -6.43 10.47
C LYS A 5 7.36 -7.58 9.46
N ASP A 6 7.58 -8.80 9.94
CA ASP A 6 7.64 -9.99 9.09
C ASP A 6 6.25 -10.36 8.57
N GLU A 7 5.20 -10.26 9.40
CA GLU A 7 3.81 -10.44 8.97
C GLU A 7 3.34 -9.36 7.97
N LEU A 8 3.87 -8.14 8.07
CA LEU A 8 3.60 -7.08 7.11
C LEU A 8 4.20 -7.41 5.73
N HIS A 9 5.42 -7.95 5.71
CA HIS A 9 6.10 -8.33 4.47
C HIS A 9 5.37 -9.50 3.78
N ASP A 10 5.00 -10.53 4.54
CA ASP A 10 4.22 -11.66 4.03
C ASP A 10 2.86 -11.23 3.48
N LEU A 11 2.21 -10.27 4.16
CA LEU A 11 0.93 -9.73 3.71
C LEU A 11 1.08 -8.90 2.44
N GLN A 12 2.14 -8.09 2.34
CA GLN A 12 2.48 -7.35 1.13
C GLN A 12 2.72 -8.29 -0.05
N GLU A 13 3.58 -9.30 0.10
CA GLU A 13 3.87 -10.25 -0.97
C GLU A 13 2.61 -10.99 -1.45
N ARG A 14 1.75 -11.39 -0.51
CA ARG A 14 0.46 -12.03 -0.85
C ARG A 14 -0.47 -11.08 -1.60
N LEU A 15 -0.51 -9.82 -1.22
CA LEU A 15 -1.33 -8.81 -1.89
C LEU A 15 -0.79 -8.54 -3.30
N THR A 16 0.53 -8.38 -3.47
CA THR A 16 1.16 -8.11 -4.77
C THR A 16 0.94 -9.29 -5.73
N LYS A 17 0.95 -10.51 -5.21
CA LYS A 17 0.72 -11.73 -5.99
C LYS A 17 -0.75 -11.93 -6.40
N ARG A 18 -1.72 -11.44 -5.61
CA ARG A 18 -3.15 -11.63 -5.88
C ARG A 18 -3.82 -10.48 -6.60
N PHE A 19 -3.32 -9.26 -6.44
CA PHE A 19 -3.98 -8.05 -6.91
C PHE A 19 -3.00 -7.16 -7.66
N PRO A 20 -3.47 -6.43 -8.70
CA PRO A 20 -2.65 -5.46 -9.41
C PRO A 20 -2.46 -4.19 -8.56
N ILE A 21 -1.55 -4.26 -7.58
CA ILE A 21 -1.27 -3.15 -6.66
C ILE A 21 -0.72 -1.93 -7.41
N ASP A 22 0.01 -2.12 -8.51
CA ASP A 22 0.58 -1.03 -9.29
C ASP A 22 -0.49 -0.09 -9.87
N ALA A 23 -1.60 -0.66 -10.35
CA ALA A 23 -2.72 0.11 -10.87
C ALA A 23 -3.43 0.88 -9.75
N TYR A 24 -3.54 0.28 -8.57
CA TYR A 24 -4.12 0.91 -7.40
C TYR A 24 -3.23 2.07 -6.89
N ASN A 25 -1.92 1.86 -6.82
CA ASN A 25 -0.96 2.87 -6.39
C ASN A 25 -0.94 4.07 -7.36
N LYS A 26 -1.03 3.83 -8.67
CA LYS A 26 -1.16 4.91 -9.67
C LYS A 26 -2.46 5.69 -9.50
N ALA A 27 -3.60 5.01 -9.42
CA ALA A 27 -4.89 5.68 -9.21
C ALA A 27 -4.92 6.46 -7.89
N ARG A 28 -4.25 5.96 -6.85
CA ARG A 28 -4.10 6.61 -5.55
C ARG A 28 -3.28 7.90 -5.64
N MET A 29 -2.18 7.91 -6.40
CA MET A 29 -1.39 9.12 -6.63
C MET A 29 -2.14 10.18 -7.45
N GLU A 30 -2.95 9.75 -8.42
CA GLU A 30 -3.78 10.67 -9.22
C GLU A 30 -4.95 11.25 -8.42
N LEU A 31 -5.56 10.45 -7.55
CA LEU A 31 -6.73 10.84 -6.76
C LEU A 31 -6.36 11.71 -5.56
N ASP A 32 -5.23 11.41 -4.90
CA ASP A 32 -4.84 12.05 -3.65
C ASP A 32 -3.33 12.35 -3.61
N PRO A 33 -2.86 13.33 -4.40
CA PRO A 33 -1.45 13.73 -4.41
C PRO A 33 -1.00 14.31 -3.06
N ASN A 34 -1.92 14.82 -2.24
CA ASN A 34 -1.62 15.39 -0.93
C ASN A 34 -1.71 14.37 0.22
N LYS A 35 -2.02 13.10 -0.07
CA LYS A 35 -2.21 12.02 0.91
C LYS A 35 -3.19 12.37 2.05
N ILE A 36 -4.19 13.23 1.80
CA ILE A 36 -5.16 13.69 2.81
C ILE A 36 -6.14 12.55 3.18
N LEU A 37 -6.45 11.67 2.24
CA LEU A 37 -7.33 10.50 2.41
C LEU A 37 -6.55 9.23 2.79
N SER A 38 -5.29 9.39 3.19
CA SER A 38 -4.40 8.28 3.50
C SER A 38 -4.41 7.95 4.99
N ASN A 39 -4.81 6.72 5.33
CA ASN A 39 -4.70 6.20 6.69
C ASN A 39 -3.33 5.52 6.88
N GLY A 40 -2.73 5.61 8.06
CA GLY A 40 -1.44 4.97 8.38
C GLY A 40 -1.46 3.44 8.24
N MET A 41 -2.64 2.83 8.16
CA MET A 41 -2.82 1.42 7.82
C MET A 41 -2.76 1.15 6.31
N LEU A 42 -3.24 2.09 5.47
CA LEU A 42 -3.16 2.01 4.01
C LEU A 42 -1.73 2.18 3.54
N GLU A 43 -0.96 3.11 4.12
CA GLU A 43 0.46 3.30 3.78
C GLU A 43 1.31 2.05 4.10
N LYS A 44 0.96 1.28 5.13
CA LYS A 44 1.66 0.03 5.47
C LYS A 44 1.32 -1.12 4.53
N LEU A 45 0.07 -1.19 4.06
CA LEU A 45 -0.41 -2.27 3.19
C LEU A 45 -0.09 -2.02 1.72
N PHE A 46 -0.13 -0.75 1.31
CA PHE A 46 0.10 -0.30 -0.05
C PHE A 46 1.13 0.84 -0.01
N PRO A 47 2.42 0.51 0.15
CA PRO A 47 3.46 1.52 -0.01
C PRO A 47 3.37 1.99 -1.46
N SER A 48 3.02 3.26 -1.64
CA SER A 48 3.33 3.96 -2.87
C SER A 48 4.83 4.26 -2.78
N ASP A 49 5.68 3.35 -3.23
CA ASP A 49 7.10 3.67 -3.38
C ASP A 49 7.19 4.88 -4.32
N SER A 50 7.43 6.03 -3.72
CA SER A 50 8.02 7.17 -4.42
C SER A 50 9.45 6.74 -4.74
N ILE A 51 9.64 6.10 -5.89
CA ILE A 51 10.90 6.16 -6.63
C ILE A 51 11.00 7.57 -7.22
#